data_AF-A0A7X7HDA7-F1
#
_entry.id   AF-A0A7X7HDA7-F1
#
_cell.length_a   1.000
_cell.length_b   1.000
_cell.length_c   1.000
_cell.angle_alpha   90.00
_cell.angle_beta   90.00
_cell.angle_gamma   90.00
#
_symmetry.space_group_name_H-M   'P 1'
#
loop_
_entity.id
_entity.type
_entity.pdbx_description
1 polymer ?
#
loop_
_entity_poly.entity_id
_entity_poly.type
_entity_poly.pdbx_seq_one_letter_code
_entity_poly.pdbx_strand_id
1 'polypeptide(L)'
;FPRGLKNVKDPERYRYDFSFSGLKTAVARYVESLEGRGEPLPLEDIAASFSEAVNDVLTRKALDAAAHHGSDTLVIGGGFSANSRLRELARERATAYGITVRIPPIRYCTDNGAMIAALGSACVRAGVVPSSLDFANDSGMDLSLAHV
;
A
#
# COMPACT_ATOMS: atom_id res chain seq x y z
N PHE A 1 -19.77 -5.44 -0.23
CA PHE A 1 -18.69 -5.31 0.77
C PHE A 1 -18.28 -3.85 0.92
N PRO A 2 -18.06 -3.36 2.15
CA PRO A 2 -17.57 -2.00 2.37
C PRO A 2 -16.21 -1.81 1.72
N ARG A 3 -15.92 -0.58 1.28
CA ARG A 3 -14.61 -0.18 0.79
C ARG A 3 -13.98 0.75 1.82
N GLY A 4 -12.72 0.51 2.17
CA GLY A 4 -11.99 1.32 3.14
C GLY A 4 -11.96 2.80 2.75
N LEU A 5 -12.33 3.69 3.68
CA LEU A 5 -12.28 5.15 3.56
C LEU A 5 -12.83 5.74 2.23
N LYS A 6 -14.09 5.43 1.90
CA LYS A 6 -14.83 6.17 0.84
C LYS A 6 -15.44 7.50 1.30
N ASN A 7 -15.75 7.63 2.60
CA ASN A 7 -16.40 8.82 3.16
C ASN A 7 -15.41 9.56 4.05
N VAL A 8 -14.78 10.60 3.51
CA VAL A 8 -13.89 11.46 4.29
C VAL A 8 -14.55 12.82 4.49
N LYS A 9 -14.44 13.38 5.69
CA LYS A 9 -15.02 14.69 6.05
C LYS A 9 -14.44 15.84 5.20
N ASP A 10 -13.23 15.65 4.68
CA ASP A 10 -12.53 16.56 3.79
C ASP A 10 -11.87 15.75 2.66
N PRO A 11 -12.57 15.53 1.54
CA PRO A 11 -12.10 14.65 0.47
C PRO A 11 -10.89 15.20 -0.29
N GLU A 12 -10.65 16.51 -0.27
CA GLU A 12 -9.45 17.13 -0.87
C GLU A 12 -8.22 16.86 -0.01
N ARG A 13 -8.31 17.16 1.30
CA ARG A 13 -7.17 16.99 2.22
C ARG A 13 -6.72 15.53 2.35
N TYR A 14 -7.66 14.59 2.29
CA TYR A 14 -7.42 13.17 2.57
C TYR A 14 -7.66 12.28 1.35
N ARG A 15 -7.53 12.85 0.15
CA ARG A 15 -7.84 12.19 -1.13
C ARG A 15 -7.18 10.81 -1.25
N TYR A 16 -5.93 10.69 -0.80
CA TYR A 16 -5.13 9.47 -0.92
C TYR A 16 -5.09 8.61 0.34
N ASP A 17 -5.68 9.07 1.45
CA ASP A 17 -5.68 8.35 2.72
C ASP A 17 -6.57 7.11 2.65
N PHE A 18 -6.13 6.00 3.22
CA PHE A 18 -6.92 4.77 3.29
C PHE A 18 -6.86 4.16 4.69
N SER A 19 -7.92 3.42 5.03
CA SER A 19 -8.04 2.74 6.32
C SER A 19 -8.83 1.46 6.14
N PHE A 20 -8.34 0.43 6.81
CA PHE A 20 -8.92 -0.89 6.80
C PHE A 20 -9.56 -1.28 8.13
N SER A 21 -9.54 -0.41 9.17
CA SER A 21 -10.15 -0.78 10.46
C SER A 21 -11.65 -1.01 10.34
N GLY A 22 -12.36 -0.09 9.67
CA GLY A 22 -13.80 -0.24 9.40
C GLY A 22 -14.13 -1.45 8.53
N LEU A 23 -13.23 -1.82 7.59
CA LEU A 23 -13.37 -3.03 6.79
C LEU A 23 -13.25 -4.30 7.66
N LYS A 24 -12.26 -4.36 8.55
CA LYS A 24 -12.10 -5.47 9.50
C LYS A 24 -13.31 -5.60 10.43
N THR A 25 -13.78 -4.48 10.99
CA THR A 25 -14.97 -4.47 11.86
C THR A 25 -16.22 -4.94 11.13
N ALA A 26 -16.40 -4.54 9.87
CA ALA A 26 -17.55 -4.99 9.08
C ALA A 26 -17.50 -6.50 8.79
N VAL A 27 -16.31 -7.05 8.50
CA VAL A 27 -16.14 -8.49 8.33
C VAL A 27 -16.41 -9.23 9.63
N ALA A 28 -15.85 -8.78 10.76
CA ALA A 28 -16.09 -9.39 12.07
C ALA A 28 -17.59 -9.45 12.40
N ARG A 29 -18.31 -8.34 12.24
CA ARG A 29 -19.77 -8.27 12.46
C ARG A 29 -20.56 -9.18 11.52
N TYR A 30 -20.13 -9.31 10.27
CA TYR A 30 -20.79 -10.19 9.31
C TYR A 30 -20.61 -11.67 9.71
N VAL A 31 -19.40 -12.06 10.13
CA VAL A 31 -19.09 -13.41 10.64
C VAL A 31 -19.90 -13.69 11.91
N GLU A 32 -19.86 -12.80 12.90
CA GLU A 32 -20.64 -12.91 14.15
C GLU A 32 -22.15 -13.08 13.89
N SER A 33 -22.68 -12.35 12.89
CA SER A 33 -24.09 -12.45 12.51
C SER A 33 -24.46 -13.77 11.83
N LEU A 34 -23.55 -14.41 11.10
CA LEU A 34 -23.77 -15.73 10.51
C LEU A 34 -23.75 -16.81 11.60
N GLU A 35 -22.73 -16.75 12.46
CA GLU A 35 -22.58 -17.65 13.60
C GLU A 35 -23.77 -17.59 14.55
N GLY A 36 -24.24 -16.38 14.89
CA GLY A 36 -25.42 -16.18 15.74
C GLY A 36 -26.73 -16.71 15.14
N ARG A 37 -26.80 -16.88 13.81
CA ARG A 37 -27.94 -17.49 13.10
C ARG A 37 -27.75 -18.99 12.82
N GLY A 38 -26.60 -19.56 13.19
CA GLY A 38 -26.25 -20.94 12.87
C GLY A 38 -26.05 -21.19 11.36
N GLU A 39 -25.79 -20.14 10.59
CA GLU A 39 -25.55 -20.22 9.14
C GLU A 39 -24.09 -20.60 8.88
N PRO A 40 -23.80 -21.41 7.84
CA PRO A 40 -22.43 -21.73 7.46
C PRO A 40 -21.67 -20.47 7.01
N LEU A 41 -20.39 -20.40 7.35
CA LEU A 41 -19.52 -19.30 6.92
C LEU A 41 -19.07 -19.50 5.47
N PRO A 42 -19.43 -18.61 4.52
CA PRO A 42 -18.91 -18.63 3.16
C PRO A 42 -17.49 -18.05 3.15
N LEU A 43 -16.54 -18.79 3.73
CA LEU A 43 -15.17 -18.33 4.01
C LEU A 43 -14.46 -17.84 2.74
N GLU A 44 -14.63 -18.56 1.64
CA GLU A 44 -14.05 -18.25 0.34
C GLU A 44 -14.54 -16.89 -0.17
N ASP A 45 -15.86 -16.63 -0.11
CA ASP A 45 -16.47 -15.38 -0.54
C ASP A 45 -16.05 -14.21 0.35
N ILE A 46 -15.94 -14.44 1.66
CA ILE A 46 -15.47 -13.42 2.62
C ILE A 46 -14.02 -13.05 2.32
N ALA A 47 -13.14 -14.05 2.14
CA ALA A 47 -11.73 -13.84 1.85
C ALA A 47 -11.54 -13.12 0.51
N ALA A 48 -12.23 -13.57 -0.54
CA ALA A 48 -12.20 -12.94 -1.86
C ALA A 48 -12.71 -11.50 -1.80
N SER A 49 -13.84 -11.27 -1.13
CA SER A 49 -14.44 -9.94 -1.02
C SER A 49 -13.60 -8.96 -0.19
N PHE A 50 -12.95 -9.44 0.86
CA PHE A 50 -12.00 -8.65 1.66
C PHE A 50 -10.76 -8.29 0.86
N SER A 51 -10.13 -9.29 0.21
CA SER A 51 -8.96 -9.08 -0.67
C SER A 51 -9.29 -8.07 -1.77
N GLU A 52 -10.43 -8.23 -2.43
CA GLU A 52 -10.89 -7.31 -3.47
C GLU A 52 -11.08 -5.90 -2.91
N ALA A 53 -11.70 -5.75 -1.72
CA ALA A 53 -11.88 -4.44 -1.10
C ALA A 53 -10.56 -3.71 -0.80
N VAL A 54 -9.54 -4.44 -0.32
CA VAL A 54 -8.20 -3.91 -0.03
C VAL A 54 -7.50 -3.50 -1.33
N ASN A 55 -7.39 -4.43 -2.28
CA ASN A 55 -6.73 -4.21 -3.57
C ASN A 55 -7.38 -3.07 -4.35
N ASP A 56 -8.70 -2.99 -4.31
CA ASP A 56 -9.49 -1.98 -5.01
C ASP A 56 -9.20 -0.56 -4.51
N VAL A 57 -9.08 -0.38 -3.19
CA VAL A 57 -8.73 0.93 -2.59
C VAL A 57 -7.29 1.30 -2.87
N LEU A 58 -6.34 0.39 -2.62
CA LEU A 58 -4.91 0.65 -2.80
C LEU A 58 -4.57 1.05 -4.24
N THR A 59 -5.03 0.26 -5.22
CA THR A 59 -4.67 0.49 -6.62
C THR A 59 -5.33 1.73 -7.21
N ARG A 60 -6.60 2.01 -6.89
CA ARG A 60 -7.25 3.26 -7.35
C ARG A 60 -6.53 4.49 -6.82
N LYS A 61 -6.28 4.55 -5.51
CA LYS A 61 -5.67 5.73 -4.89
C LYS A 61 -4.22 5.93 -5.34
N ALA A 62 -3.45 4.85 -5.48
CA ALA A 62 -2.08 4.92 -5.98
C ALA A 62 -2.01 5.44 -7.42
N LEU A 63 -2.90 4.98 -8.31
CA LEU A 63 -2.94 5.43 -9.70
C LEU A 63 -3.49 6.85 -9.85
N ASP A 64 -4.52 7.21 -9.09
CA ASP A 64 -5.03 8.59 -9.05
C ASP A 64 -3.95 9.56 -8.56
N ALA A 65 -3.19 9.20 -7.52
CA ALA A 65 -2.06 9.98 -7.05
C ALA A 65 -0.95 10.10 -8.10
N ALA A 66 -0.55 8.98 -8.71
CA ALA A 66 0.48 8.99 -9.75
C ALA A 66 0.07 9.88 -10.94
N ALA A 67 -1.18 9.78 -11.41
CA ALA A 67 -1.69 10.60 -12.49
C ALA A 67 -1.76 12.10 -12.11
N HIS A 68 -2.26 12.43 -10.91
CA HIS A 68 -2.34 13.82 -10.45
C HIS A 68 -0.94 14.45 -10.33
N HIS A 69 0.06 13.72 -9.87
CA HIS A 69 1.42 14.22 -9.74
C HIS A 69 2.28 14.10 -11.01
N GLY A 70 1.70 13.63 -12.13
CA GLY A 70 2.42 13.48 -13.40
C GLY A 70 3.46 12.35 -13.42
N SER A 71 3.35 11.39 -12.52
CA SER A 71 4.22 10.22 -12.45
C SER A 71 3.85 9.19 -13.51
N ASP A 72 4.77 8.87 -14.41
CA ASP A 72 4.58 7.86 -15.47
C ASP A 72 4.75 6.42 -14.98
N THR A 73 5.21 6.24 -13.73
CA THR A 73 5.62 4.95 -13.18
C THR A 73 5.07 4.79 -11.77
N LEU A 74 4.41 3.66 -11.52
CA LEU A 74 4.02 3.19 -10.19
C LEU A 74 4.95 2.03 -9.77
N VAL A 75 5.72 2.22 -8.70
CA VAL A 75 6.52 1.15 -8.08
C VAL A 75 5.76 0.59 -6.89
N ILE A 76 5.57 -0.74 -6.86
CA ILE A 76 4.87 -1.43 -5.77
C ILE A 76 5.88 -2.29 -4.99
N GLY A 77 6.15 -1.91 -3.75
CA GLY A 77 6.98 -2.65 -2.79
C GLY A 77 6.17 -3.14 -1.59
N GLY A 78 6.84 -3.73 -0.60
CA GLY A 78 6.20 -4.25 0.62
C GLY A 78 5.78 -5.72 0.51
N GLY A 79 5.58 -6.39 1.65
CA GLY A 79 5.20 -7.81 1.69
C GLY A 79 3.87 -8.11 0.98
N PHE A 80 2.91 -7.18 1.04
CA PHE A 80 1.60 -7.34 0.38
C PHE A 80 1.69 -7.30 -1.15
N SER A 81 2.80 -6.82 -1.72
CA SER A 81 3.04 -6.89 -3.17
C SER A 81 3.07 -8.34 -3.68
N ALA A 82 3.22 -9.35 -2.82
CA ALA A 82 3.10 -10.76 -3.21
C ALA A 82 1.69 -11.17 -3.66
N ASN A 83 0.65 -10.41 -3.28
CA ASN A 83 -0.73 -10.69 -3.63
C ASN A 83 -0.94 -10.61 -5.17
N SER A 84 -1.29 -11.73 -5.79
CA SER A 84 -1.47 -11.82 -7.26
C SER A 84 -2.59 -10.90 -7.74
N ARG A 85 -3.70 -10.82 -7.00
CA ARG A 85 -4.84 -9.98 -7.33
C ARG A 85 -4.50 -8.49 -7.29
N LEU A 86 -3.66 -8.04 -6.35
CA LEU A 86 -3.12 -6.67 -6.32
C LEU A 86 -2.33 -6.37 -7.61
N ARG A 87 -1.46 -7.29 -8.01
CA ARG A 87 -0.59 -7.13 -9.20
C ARG A 87 -1.41 -7.03 -10.48
N GLU A 88 -2.39 -7.93 -10.63
CA GLU A 88 -3.31 -7.95 -11.75
C GLU A 88 -4.08 -6.64 -11.85
N LEU A 89 -4.75 -6.25 -10.75
CA LEU A 89 -5.61 -5.07 -10.71
C LEU A 89 -4.83 -3.77 -10.92
N ALA A 90 -3.61 -3.68 -10.40
CA ALA A 90 -2.73 -2.54 -10.63
C ALA A 90 -2.38 -2.39 -12.12
N ARG A 91 -1.98 -3.49 -12.78
CA ARG A 91 -1.61 -3.49 -14.21
C ARG A 91 -2.79 -3.19 -15.12
N GLU A 92 -3.94 -3.81 -14.85
CA GLU A 92 -5.18 -3.58 -15.59
C GLU A 92 -5.53 -2.09 -15.57
N ARG A 93 -5.56 -1.50 -14.38
CA ARG A 93 -5.95 -0.09 -14.21
C ARG A 93 -4.91 0.89 -14.73
N ALA A 94 -3.62 0.59 -14.56
CA ALA A 94 -2.55 1.48 -15.01
C ALA A 94 -2.56 1.72 -16.52
N THR A 95 -3.06 0.75 -17.30
CA THR A 95 -3.24 0.88 -18.75
C THR A 95 -4.13 2.09 -19.10
N ALA A 96 -5.21 2.32 -18.34
CA ALA A 96 -6.10 3.47 -18.55
C ALA A 96 -5.45 4.82 -18.24
N TYR A 97 -4.41 4.83 -17.40
CA TYR A 97 -3.65 6.04 -17.04
C TYR A 97 -2.37 6.21 -17.88
N GLY A 98 -2.00 5.23 -18.72
CA GLY A 98 -0.71 5.21 -19.39
C GLY A 98 0.48 5.07 -18.43
N ILE A 99 0.27 4.51 -17.24
CA ILE A 99 1.28 4.39 -16.18
C ILE A 99 1.96 3.01 -16.25
N THR A 100 3.29 2.98 -16.15
CA THR A 100 4.08 1.75 -16.06
C THR A 100 4.08 1.21 -14.63
N VAL A 101 3.64 -0.04 -14.43
CA VAL A 101 3.71 -0.71 -13.12
C VAL A 101 5.00 -1.52 -12.99
N ARG A 102 5.85 -1.16 -12.02
CA ARG A 102 7.08 -1.89 -11.69
C ARG A 102 6.95 -2.55 -10.32
N ILE A 103 7.22 -3.85 -10.26
CA ILE A 103 7.15 -4.61 -9.02
C ILE A 103 8.46 -5.40 -8.89
N PRO A 104 9.33 -5.11 -7.90
CA PRO A 104 10.59 -5.82 -7.72
C PRO A 104 10.38 -7.32 -7.48
N PRO A 105 11.43 -8.15 -7.63
CA PRO A 105 11.41 -9.51 -7.13
C PRO A 105 10.97 -9.56 -5.67
N ILE A 106 10.13 -10.54 -5.30
CA ILE A 106 9.52 -10.64 -3.96
C ILE A 106 10.55 -10.58 -2.83
N ARG A 107 11.71 -11.23 -3.01
CA ARG A 107 12.80 -11.23 -2.02
C ARG A 107 13.34 -9.83 -1.68
N TYR A 108 13.08 -8.83 -2.52
CA TYR A 108 13.46 -7.44 -2.30
C TYR A 108 12.29 -6.54 -1.91
N CYS A 109 11.07 -7.08 -1.84
CA CYS A 109 9.88 -6.31 -1.47
C CYS A 109 9.67 -6.25 0.04
N THR A 110 10.22 -7.19 0.81
CA THR A 110 10.19 -7.17 2.29
C THR A 110 11.41 -6.47 2.86
N ASP A 111 11.38 -6.10 4.14
CA ASP A 111 12.50 -5.44 4.81
C ASP A 111 13.77 -6.30 4.74
N ASN A 112 14.85 -5.75 4.17
CA ASN A 112 16.10 -6.48 3.96
C ASN A 112 17.31 -5.54 3.91
N GLY A 113 18.51 -6.07 4.19
CA GLY A 113 19.74 -5.27 4.19
C GLY A 113 20.13 -4.68 2.82
N ALA A 114 19.67 -5.27 1.71
CA ALA A 114 19.99 -4.76 0.37
C ALA A 114 19.29 -3.42 0.08
N MET A 115 18.09 -3.17 0.63
CA MET A 115 17.43 -1.88 0.49
C MET A 115 18.19 -0.76 1.24
N ILE A 116 18.73 -1.08 2.41
CA ILE A 116 19.55 -0.17 3.22
C ILE A 116 20.86 0.15 2.49
N ALA A 117 21.54 -0.88 1.98
CA ALA A 117 22.77 -0.71 1.21
C ALA A 117 22.54 0.11 -0.08
N ALA A 118 21.43 -0.14 -0.79
CA ALA A 118 21.07 0.61 -1.99
C ALA A 118 20.83 2.10 -1.70
N LEU A 119 20.07 2.40 -0.64
CA LEU A 119 19.83 3.77 -0.19
C LEU A 119 21.14 4.45 0.23
N GLY A 120 21.95 3.83 1.08
CA GLY A 120 23.24 4.37 1.51
C GLY A 120 24.19 4.65 0.34
N SER A 121 24.24 3.73 -0.63
CA SER A 121 25.00 3.92 -1.87
C SER A 121 24.50 5.10 -2.70
N ALA A 122 23.18 5.32 -2.77
CA ALA A 122 22.58 6.47 -3.44
C ALA A 122 22.91 7.79 -2.72
N CYS A 123 22.79 7.83 -1.39
CA CYS A 123 23.16 8.98 -0.56
C CYS A 123 24.62 9.39 -0.77
N VAL A 124 25.56 8.42 -0.76
CA VAL A 124 26.98 8.68 -1.01
C VAL A 124 27.21 9.25 -2.40
N ARG A 125 26.54 8.72 -3.44
CA ARG A 125 26.63 9.25 -4.81
C ARG A 125 26.07 10.67 -4.93
N ALA A 126 25.03 11.00 -4.16
CA ALA A 126 24.43 12.32 -4.11
C ALA A 126 25.23 13.33 -3.25
N GLY A 127 26.32 12.89 -2.59
CA GLY A 127 27.14 13.75 -1.75
C GLY A 127 26.52 14.06 -0.38
N VAL A 128 25.55 13.26 0.07
CA VAL A 128 24.96 13.40 1.41
C VAL A 128 26.05 13.18 2.45
N VAL A 129 26.16 14.11 3.39
CA VAL A 129 27.16 14.05 4.47
C VAL A 129 26.85 12.84 5.37
N PRO A 130 27.85 12.02 5.73
CA PRO A 130 27.65 10.91 6.64
C PRO A 130 27.13 11.38 8.00
N SER A 131 26.23 10.61 8.61
CA SER A 131 25.83 10.81 10.00
C SER A 131 27.03 10.72 10.93
N SER A 132 26.98 11.47 12.03
CA SER A 132 27.97 11.36 13.11
C SER A 132 27.92 9.99 13.78
N LEU A 133 29.02 9.58 14.44
CA LEU A 133 29.10 8.27 15.10
C LEU A 133 28.21 8.14 16.35
N ASP A 134 27.70 9.26 16.87
CA ASP A 134 26.80 9.36 18.02
C ASP A 134 25.31 9.42 17.62
N PHE A 135 24.97 9.15 16.35
CA PHE A 135 23.58 9.12 15.91
C PHE A 135 22.76 8.08 16.68
N ALA A 136 21.52 8.46 17.03
CA ALA A 136 20.56 7.59 17.70
C ALA A 136 19.47 7.12 16.74
N ASN A 137 18.62 6.21 17.21
CA ASN A 137 17.41 5.85 16.48
C ASN A 137 16.38 6.99 16.53
N ASP A 138 15.72 7.24 15.41
CA ASP A 138 14.54 8.10 15.35
C ASP A 138 13.39 7.28 14.77
N SER A 139 12.48 6.86 15.65
CA SER A 139 11.30 6.08 15.26
C SER A 139 10.20 6.94 14.63
N GLY A 140 10.32 8.27 14.72
CA GLY A 140 9.39 9.24 14.15
C GLY A 140 9.98 10.03 12.98
N MET A 141 11.11 9.57 12.41
CA MET A 141 11.81 10.25 11.35
C MET A 141 10.87 10.57 10.18
N ASP A 142 10.75 11.85 9.85
CA ASP A 142 9.90 12.30 8.74
C ASP A 142 10.49 11.82 7.40
N LEU A 143 9.63 11.35 6.51
CA LEU A 143 10.04 10.89 5.18
C LEU A 143 10.61 12.03 4.32
N SER A 144 10.31 13.30 4.64
CA SER A 144 10.84 14.47 3.95
C SER A 144 12.29 14.78 4.28
N LEU A 145 12.90 14.15 5.30
CA LEU A 145 14.30 14.40 5.67
C LEU A 145 15.30 13.81 4.66
N ALA A 146 14.92 12.74 3.96
CA ALA A 146 15.79 12.09 2.99
C ALA A 146 15.62 12.71 1.60
N HIS A 147 16.43 13.72 1.29
CA HIS A 147 16.61 14.19 -0.09
C HIS A 147 17.87 13.53 -0.68
N VAL A 148 17.66 12.63 -1.64
CA VAL A 148 18.71 12.04 -2.47
C VAL A 148 18.49 12.46 -3.91
#